data_AF-A0A2U3NEU2-F1
#
_entry.id   AF-A0A2U3NEU2-F1
#
_cell.length_a   1.000
_cell.length_b   1.000
_cell.length_c   1.000
_cell.angle_alpha   90.00
_cell.angle_beta   90.00
_cell.angle_gamma   90.00
#
_symmetry.space_group_name_H-M   'P 1'
#
loop_
_entity.id
_entity.type
_entity.pdbx_description
1 polymer ?
#
loop_
_entity_poly.entity_id
_entity_poly.type
_entity_poly.pdbx_seq_one_letter_code
_entity_poly.pdbx_strand_id
1 'polypeptide(L)' 'MQECGAEALDNKVEFGIWGGMTERQRRALLKQHPEVVSWADFFDRRKARSVG' A
#
# COMPACT_ATOMS: atom_id res chain seq x y z
N MET A 1 13.33 -1.64 0.15
CA MET A 1 13.01 -0.24 -0.20
C MET A 1 11.69 -0.08 -1.00
N GLN A 2 10.61 -0.70 -0.54
CA GLN A 2 9.23 -0.21 -0.80
C GLN A 2 8.41 -0.14 0.49
N GLU A 3 9.10 -0.15 1.62
CA GLU A 3 8.48 -0.10 2.94
C GLU A 3 7.67 1.19 3.13
N CYS A 4 8.06 2.28 2.46
CA CYS A 4 7.38 3.57 2.59
C CYS A 4 5.90 3.57 2.14
N GLY A 5 5.54 2.85 1.07
CA GLY A 5 4.16 2.87 0.54
C GLY A 5 3.18 2.05 1.36
N ALA A 6 3.64 0.87 1.81
CA ALA A 6 2.89 0.00 2.70
C ALA A 6 2.70 0.61 4.08
N GLU A 7 3.78 1.15 4.67
CA GLU A 7 3.75 1.78 6.00
C GLU A 7 2.78 2.98 6.03
N ALA A 8 2.71 3.76 4.95
CA ALA A 8 1.81 4.90 4.86
C ALA A 8 0.32 4.50 4.71
N LEU A 9 0.05 3.31 4.18
CA LEU A 9 -1.29 2.74 4.13
C LEU A 9 -1.68 2.15 5.48
N ASP A 10 -0.77 1.41 6.12
CA ASP A 10 -0.97 0.80 7.43
C ASP A 10 -1.15 1.88 8.53
N ASN A 11 -0.40 2.98 8.47
CA ASN A 11 -0.53 4.11 9.41
C ASN A 11 -1.58 5.15 9.00
N LYS A 12 -2.35 4.91 7.91
CA LYS A 12 -3.36 5.85 7.37
C LYS A 12 -2.85 7.30 7.23
N VAL A 13 -1.62 7.47 6.78
CA VAL A 13 -1.00 8.79 6.67
C VAL A 13 -1.80 9.64 5.69
N GLU A 14 -2.45 10.70 6.14
CA GLU A 14 -3.41 11.42 5.30
C GLU A 14 -2.76 12.24 4.19
N PHE A 15 -1.48 12.59 4.28
CA PHE A 15 -0.83 13.51 3.34
C PHE A 15 0.47 12.95 2.74
N GLY A 16 0.73 13.29 1.48
CA GLY A 16 2.01 13.01 0.81
C GLY A 16 2.02 11.77 -0.09
N ILE A 17 3.10 11.65 -0.87
CA ILE A 17 3.35 10.54 -1.81
C ILE A 17 4.28 9.54 -1.13
N TRP A 18 3.80 8.31 -0.97
CA TRP A 18 4.51 7.27 -0.24
C TRP A 18 4.66 6.03 -1.12
N GLY A 19 5.90 5.57 -1.33
CA GLY A 19 6.19 4.42 -2.21
C GLY A 19 5.71 4.59 -3.66
N GLY A 20 5.58 5.82 -4.15
CA GLY A 20 5.08 6.13 -5.50
C GLY A 20 3.55 6.24 -5.62
N MET A 21 2.81 6.16 -4.51
CA MET A 21 1.34 6.31 -4.50
C MET A 21 0.90 7.68 -4.00
N THR A 22 -0.03 8.29 -4.73
CA THR A 22 -0.75 9.50 -4.30
C THR A 22 -1.85 9.17 -3.29
N GLU A 23 -2.31 10.16 -2.51
CA GLU A 23 -3.48 10.02 -1.62
C GLU A 23 -4.71 9.44 -2.32
N ARG A 24 -4.98 9.88 -3.56
CA ARG A 24 -6.13 9.41 -4.33
C ARG A 24 -6.03 7.92 -4.63
N GLN A 25 -4.83 7.43 -4.97
CA GLN A 25 -4.59 6.01 -5.20
C GLN A 25 -4.72 5.21 -3.90
N ARG A 26 -4.23 5.74 -2.76
CA ARG A 26 -4.38 5.10 -1.46
C ARG A 26 -5.85 5.00 -1.01
N ARG A 27 -6.65 6.06 -1.15
CA ARG A 27 -8.10 6.02 -0.89
C ARG A 27 -8.85 5.05 -1.80
N ALA A 28 -8.50 4.99 -3.08
CA ALA A 28 -9.10 4.05 -4.01
C ALA A 28 -8.80 2.60 -3.63
N LEU A 29 -7.58 2.32 -3.18
CA LEU A 29 -7.16 0.99 -2.70
C LEU A 29 -7.88 0.59 -1.41
N LEU A 30 -7.94 1.48 -0.42
CA LEU A 30 -8.69 1.25 0.83
C LEU A 30 -10.18 1.00 0.57
N LYS A 31 -10.76 1.65 -0.45
CA LYS A 31 -12.15 1.43 -0.84
C LYS A 31 -12.36 0.13 -1.61
N GLN A 32 -11.40 -0.29 -2.44
CA GLN A 32 -11.49 -1.50 -3.25
C GLN A 32 -11.19 -2.77 -2.46
N HIS A 33 -10.34 -2.69 -1.43
CA HIS A 33 -9.93 -3.82 -0.61
C HIS A 33 -10.12 -3.53 0.89
N PRO A 34 -11.37 -3.41 1.35
CA PRO A 34 -11.67 -3.25 2.78
C PRO A 34 -11.24 -4.48 3.62
N GLU A 35 -11.05 -5.64 3.00
CA GLU A 35 -10.59 -6.88 3.63
C GLU A 35 -9.09 -6.91 3.96
N VAL A 36 -8.30 -5.98 3.41
CA VAL A 36 -6.85 -5.95 3.61
C VAL A 36 -6.53 -5.28 4.94
N VAL A 37 -6.08 -6.10 5.89
CA VAL A 37 -5.75 -5.70 7.26
C VAL A 37 -4.30 -5.24 7.40
N SER A 38 -3.42 -5.71 6.52
CA SER A 38 -2.01 -5.28 6.43
C SER A 38 -1.61 -5.10 4.98
N TRP A 39 -1.34 -3.86 4.59
CA TRP A 39 -0.91 -3.51 3.25
C TRP A 39 0.54 -3.88 3.00
N ALA A 40 1.40 -3.86 4.02
CA ALA A 40 2.75 -4.42 3.95
C ALA A 40 2.75 -5.88 3.49
N ASP A 41 1.97 -6.74 4.15
CA ASP A 41 1.85 -8.16 3.78
C ASP A 41 1.23 -8.32 2.38
N PHE A 42 0.22 -7.52 2.05
CA PHE A 42 -0.41 -7.53 0.72
C PHE A 42 0.58 -7.20 -0.41
N PHE A 43 1.42 -6.18 -0.24
CA PHE A 43 2.43 -5.81 -1.23
C PHE A 43 3.60 -6.79 -1.27
N ASP A 44 4.00 -7.36 -0.12
CA ASP A 44 5.07 -8.35 -0.05
C ASP A 44 4.70 -9.63 -0.80
N ARG A 45 3.48 -10.15 -0.57
CA ARG A 45 2.92 -11.29 -1.34
C ARG A 45 2.84 -11.00 -2.83
N ARG A 46 2.51 -9.76 -3.20
CA ARG A 46 2.37 -9.36 -4.60
C ARG A 46 3.72 -9.19 -5.30
N LYS A 47 4.74 -8.71 -4.60
CA LYS A 47 6.13 -8.66 -5.08
C LYS A 47 6.76 -10.03 -5.24
N ALA A 48 6.49 -10.96 -4.32
CA ALA A 48 6.97 -12.34 -4.41
C ALA A 48 6.52 -13.03 -5.72
N ARG A 49 5.43 -12.53 -6.34
CA ARG A 49 4.89 -13.04 -7.60
C ARG A 49 5.39 -12.30 -8.86
N SER A 50 6.12 -11.19 -8.72
CA SER A 50 6.65 -10.39 -9.84
C SER A 50 8.17 -10.53 -10.04
N VAL A 51 8.86 -11.29 -9.18
CA VAL A 51 10.22 -11.75 -9.44
C VAL A 51 10.12 -13.14 -10.09
N GLY A 52 9.99 -13.12 -11.40
CA GLY A 52 10.07 -14.28 -12.31
C GLY A 52 10.61 -13.79 -13.63
#